data_AF-G4RGD0-F1
#
_entry.id   AF-G4RGD0-F1
#
_cell.length_a   1.000
_cell.length_b   1.000
_cell.length_c   1.000
_cell.angle_alpha   90.00
_cell.angle_beta   90.00
_cell.angle_gamma   90.00
#
_symmetry.space_group_name_H-M   'P 1'
#
loop_
_entity.id
_entity.type
_entity.pdbx_description
1 polymer ?
#
loop_
_entity_poly.entity_id
_entity_poly.type
_entity_poly.pdbx_seq_one_letter_code
_entity_poly.pdbx_strand_id
1 'polypeptide(L)'
;MSQAQPTLLEETRSAFAGTWRLIVGRRDAPGYFFTDIRGLASSFIALLVSVVVTFLISALVAPAGSGVSTFAALVQNALLYAGIMSASWVVLRLTGLADRFMAFVTVENWVNAIVSIALAFVALVTVSAELILLLAVVIGFLARINNARLVVGMKAGQIVMLIVVQTIGMLIALLAVGVLYGPVPTPEI
;
A
#
# COMPACT_ATOMS: atom_id res chain seq x y z
N MET A 1 -4.00 -5.36 -34.84
CA MET A 1 -2.88 -4.40 -34.69
C MET A 1 -2.27 -4.65 -33.32
N SER A 2 -1.01 -5.07 -33.24
CA SER A 2 -0.30 -5.19 -31.96
C SER A 2 -0.14 -3.78 -31.40
N GLN A 3 -0.96 -3.38 -30.43
CA GLN A 3 -0.73 -2.12 -29.73
C GLN A 3 0.64 -2.25 -29.04
N ALA A 4 1.53 -1.30 -29.34
CA ALA A 4 2.82 -1.22 -28.68
C ALA A 4 2.57 -1.22 -27.17
N GLN A 5 3.19 -2.19 -26.51
CA GLN A 5 3.10 -2.36 -25.07
C GLN A 5 3.62 -1.09 -24.39
N PRO A 6 2.82 -0.41 -23.53
CA PRO A 6 3.20 0.88 -22.95
C PRO A 6 4.47 0.73 -22.12
N THR A 7 5.34 1.71 -22.09
CA THR A 7 6.58 1.65 -21.30
C THR A 7 6.31 1.85 -19.81
N LEU A 8 7.23 1.44 -18.93
CA LEU A 8 7.09 1.66 -17.47
C LEU A 8 6.88 3.15 -17.12
N LEU A 9 7.49 4.05 -17.88
CA LEU A 9 7.34 5.49 -17.69
C LEU A 9 5.91 5.96 -18.03
N GLU A 10 5.35 5.45 -19.13
CA GLU A 10 3.96 5.74 -19.52
C GLU A 10 2.97 5.16 -18.52
N GLU A 11 3.20 3.93 -18.05
CA GLU A 11 2.41 3.31 -16.99
C GLU A 11 2.47 4.16 -15.70
N THR A 12 3.65 4.60 -15.29
CA THR A 12 3.84 5.45 -14.10
C THR A 12 3.07 6.77 -14.24
N ARG A 13 3.17 7.44 -15.39
CA ARG A 13 2.45 8.70 -15.64
C ARG A 13 0.94 8.50 -15.61
N SER A 14 0.47 7.42 -16.21
CA SER A 14 -0.95 7.05 -16.20
C SER A 14 -1.43 6.75 -14.77
N ALA A 15 -0.70 5.92 -14.03
CA ALA A 15 -1.00 5.56 -12.65
C ALA A 15 -0.99 6.75 -11.70
N PHE A 16 -0.14 7.77 -11.93
CA PHE A 16 -0.16 9.02 -11.18
C PHE A 16 -1.49 9.76 -11.32
N ALA A 17 -1.94 9.96 -12.57
CA ALA A 17 -3.24 10.57 -12.83
C ALA A 17 -4.40 9.70 -12.33
N GLY A 18 -4.27 8.37 -12.46
CA GLY A 18 -5.23 7.39 -11.94
C GLY A 18 -5.37 7.45 -10.42
N THR A 19 -4.27 7.57 -9.69
CA THR A 19 -4.23 7.63 -8.22
C THR A 19 -4.98 8.85 -7.71
N TRP A 20 -4.72 10.04 -8.29
CA TRP A 20 -5.44 11.24 -7.92
C TRP A 20 -6.95 11.11 -8.20
N ARG A 21 -7.32 10.64 -9.39
CA ARG A 21 -8.73 10.40 -9.76
C ARG A 21 -9.40 9.40 -8.82
N LEU A 22 -8.68 8.36 -8.41
CA LEU A 22 -9.18 7.33 -7.50
C LEU A 22 -9.42 7.91 -6.10
N ILE A 23 -8.48 8.69 -5.56
CA ILE A 23 -8.63 9.34 -4.24
C ILE A 23 -9.86 10.25 -4.20
N VAL A 24 -10.07 11.05 -5.26
CA VAL A 24 -11.26 11.92 -5.41
C VAL A 24 -12.54 11.12 -5.71
N GLY A 25 -12.43 9.81 -5.98
CA GLY A 25 -13.58 8.93 -6.19
C GLY A 25 -14.22 9.05 -7.57
N ARG A 26 -13.45 9.46 -8.58
CA ARG A 26 -13.94 9.57 -9.97
C ARG A 26 -14.10 8.19 -10.61
N ARG A 27 -15.23 7.99 -11.31
CA ARG A 27 -15.58 6.70 -11.95
C ARG A 27 -14.66 6.29 -13.09
N ASP A 28 -13.94 7.23 -13.71
CA ASP A 28 -12.98 6.96 -14.79
C ASP A 28 -11.61 6.48 -14.28
N ALA A 29 -11.38 6.46 -12.96
CA ALA A 29 -10.08 6.10 -12.38
C ALA A 29 -9.54 4.71 -12.78
N PRO A 30 -10.35 3.62 -12.81
CA PRO A 30 -9.83 2.30 -13.14
C PRO A 30 -9.16 2.21 -14.52
N GLY A 31 -9.58 3.04 -15.48
CA GLY A 31 -9.03 3.06 -16.85
C GLY A 31 -7.59 3.56 -16.95
N TYR A 32 -7.01 4.07 -15.86
CA TYR A 32 -5.62 4.56 -15.82
C TYR A 32 -4.62 3.51 -15.33
N PHE A 33 -5.10 2.36 -14.86
CA PHE A 33 -4.27 1.29 -14.30
C PHE A 33 -4.27 0.08 -15.23
N PHE A 34 -3.07 -0.40 -15.56
CA PHE A 34 -2.89 -1.64 -16.30
C PHE A 34 -2.96 -2.79 -15.30
N THR A 35 -4.00 -3.62 -15.36
CA THR A 35 -4.27 -4.66 -14.35
C THR A 35 -3.93 -6.08 -14.82
N ASP A 36 -3.13 -6.20 -15.87
CA ASP A 36 -2.58 -7.46 -16.34
C ASP A 36 -1.37 -7.89 -15.49
N ILE A 37 -0.81 -9.08 -15.78
CA ILE A 37 0.33 -9.62 -15.04
C ILE A 37 1.55 -8.69 -15.08
N ARG A 38 1.71 -7.97 -16.19
CA ARG A 38 2.78 -6.98 -16.35
C ARG A 38 2.55 -5.75 -15.48
N GLY A 39 1.33 -5.21 -15.49
CA GLY A 39 0.94 -4.10 -14.63
C GLY A 39 1.02 -4.44 -13.15
N LEU A 40 0.76 -5.70 -12.79
CA LEU A 40 1.02 -6.20 -11.43
C LEU A 40 2.52 -6.13 -11.12
N ALA A 41 3.38 -6.67 -11.98
CA ALA A 41 4.82 -6.65 -11.79
C ALA A 41 5.38 -5.21 -11.70
N SER A 42 4.93 -4.30 -12.57
CA SER A 42 5.35 -2.90 -12.54
C SER A 42 4.89 -2.17 -11.28
N SER A 43 3.68 -2.47 -10.78
CA SER A 43 3.20 -1.91 -9.51
C SER A 43 4.04 -2.36 -8.30
N PHE A 44 4.53 -3.60 -8.29
CA PHE A 44 5.46 -4.08 -7.27
C PHE A 44 6.82 -3.39 -7.36
N ILE A 45 7.34 -3.16 -8.57
CA ILE A 45 8.56 -2.37 -8.77
C ILE A 45 8.35 -0.96 -8.22
N ALA A 46 7.22 -0.31 -8.53
CA ALA A 46 6.90 1.01 -8.00
C ALA A 46 6.81 1.03 -6.47
N LEU A 47 6.20 0.01 -5.86
CA LEU A 47 6.15 -0.14 -4.41
C LEU A 47 7.55 -0.27 -3.81
N LEU A 48 8.43 -1.10 -4.37
CA LEU A 48 9.81 -1.22 -3.91
C LEU A 48 10.59 0.09 -4.04
N VAL A 49 10.44 0.80 -5.17
CA VAL A 49 11.04 2.13 -5.37
C VAL A 49 10.54 3.11 -4.31
N SER A 50 9.24 3.09 -4.00
CA SER A 50 8.66 3.98 -2.98
C SER A 50 9.24 3.72 -1.59
N VAL A 51 9.51 2.47 -1.24
CA VAL A 51 10.14 2.09 0.03
C VAL A 51 11.56 2.66 0.10
N VAL A 52 12.36 2.49 -0.96
CA VAL A 52 13.72 3.04 -1.03
C VAL A 52 13.70 4.57 -0.90
N VAL A 53 12.83 5.26 -1.65
CA VAL A 53 12.70 6.72 -1.58
C VAL A 53 12.28 7.19 -0.20
N THR A 54 11.31 6.51 0.42
CA THR A 54 10.82 6.85 1.76
C THR A 54 11.91 6.67 2.81
N PHE A 55 12.72 5.60 2.73
CA PHE A 55 13.86 5.42 3.62
C PHE A 55 14.95 6.47 3.43
N LEU A 56 15.28 6.81 2.19
CA LEU A 56 16.27 7.87 1.90
C LEU A 56 15.81 9.21 2.48
N ILE A 57 14.56 9.58 2.27
CA ILE A 57 14.00 10.83 2.82
C ILE A 57 13.94 10.78 4.35
N SER A 58 13.49 9.66 4.93
CA SER A 58 13.44 9.50 6.39
C SER A 58 14.83 9.65 7.02
N ALA A 59 15.88 9.15 6.37
CA ALA A 59 17.26 9.31 6.85
C ALA A 59 17.73 10.77 6.85
N LEU A 60 17.15 11.65 6.01
CA LEU A 60 17.45 13.08 5.98
C LEU A 60 16.70 13.86 7.07
N VAL A 61 15.54 13.37 7.52
CA VAL A 61 14.65 14.05 8.48
C VAL A 61 14.82 13.49 9.90
N ALA A 62 15.30 12.26 10.05
CA ALA A 62 15.39 11.57 11.33
C ALA A 62 16.39 12.26 12.29
N PRO A 63 16.02 12.46 13.58
CA PRO A 63 16.96 12.89 14.60
C PRO A 63 18.13 11.91 14.73
N ALA A 64 19.36 12.43 14.86
CA ALA A 64 20.56 11.63 15.03
C ALA A 64 20.40 10.68 16.24
N GLY A 65 20.46 9.36 16.00
CA GLY A 65 20.39 8.33 17.05
C GLY A 65 19.11 7.48 17.09
N SER A 66 18.17 7.64 16.15
CA SER A 66 16.92 6.84 16.09
C SER A 66 17.11 5.38 15.62
N GLY A 67 18.20 4.71 16.04
CA GLY A 67 18.75 3.45 15.52
C GLY A 67 17.83 2.22 15.50
N VAL A 68 16.73 2.28 14.75
CA VAL A 68 15.92 1.14 14.35
C VAL A 68 16.61 0.49 13.16
N SER A 69 16.82 -0.83 13.22
CA SER A 69 17.35 -1.60 12.10
C SER A 69 16.47 -1.42 10.86
N THR A 70 17.01 -0.79 9.81
CA THR A 70 16.33 -0.59 8.51
C THR A 70 15.85 -1.93 7.93
N PHE A 71 16.59 -3.01 8.16
CA PHE A 71 16.21 -4.35 7.75
C PHE A 71 14.98 -4.86 8.52
N ALA A 72 14.94 -4.69 9.85
CA ALA A 72 13.78 -5.08 10.65
C ALA A 72 12.52 -4.29 10.24
N ALA A 73 12.68 -2.98 9.97
CA ALA A 73 11.59 -2.15 9.45
C ALA A 73 11.09 -2.65 8.09
N LEU A 74 11.99 -3.06 7.18
CA LEU A 74 11.62 -3.63 5.88
C LEU A 74 10.86 -4.95 6.05
N VAL A 75 11.34 -5.87 6.88
CA VAL A 75 10.68 -7.16 7.14
C VAL A 75 9.31 -6.96 7.76
N GLN A 76 9.19 -6.05 8.74
CA GLN A 76 7.91 -5.67 9.32
C GLN A 76 6.92 -5.18 8.26
N ASN A 77 7.34 -4.26 7.38
CA ASN A 77 6.50 -3.76 6.30
C ASN A 77 6.07 -4.88 5.34
N ALA A 78 6.97 -5.80 5.00
CA ALA A 78 6.66 -6.94 4.14
C ALA A 78 5.62 -7.88 4.77
N LEU A 79 5.75 -8.17 6.07
CA LEU A 79 4.80 -9.00 6.82
C LEU A 79 3.42 -8.34 6.92
N LEU A 80 3.38 -7.04 7.22
CA LEU A 80 2.15 -6.26 7.25
C LEU A 80 1.45 -6.27 5.89
N TYR A 81 2.21 -6.02 4.82
CA TYR A 81 1.70 -6.08 3.46
C TYR A 81 1.13 -7.48 3.12
N ALA A 82 1.86 -8.55 3.46
CA ALA A 82 1.40 -9.92 3.25
C ALA A 82 0.10 -10.22 4.03
N GLY A 83 -0.01 -9.75 5.28
CA GLY A 83 -1.22 -9.87 6.09
C GLY A 83 -2.43 -9.18 5.47
N ILE A 84 -2.25 -7.94 4.98
CA ILE A 84 -3.32 -7.19 4.31
C ILE A 84 -3.70 -7.84 2.97
N MET A 85 -2.74 -8.27 2.16
CA MET A 85 -3.02 -8.89 0.86
C MET A 85 -3.70 -10.26 0.99
N SER A 86 -3.27 -11.10 1.93
CA SER A 86 -3.90 -12.39 2.20
C SER A 86 -5.32 -12.22 2.75
N ALA A 87 -5.54 -11.29 3.69
CA ALA A 87 -6.87 -10.93 4.17
C ALA A 87 -7.78 -10.44 3.03
N SER A 88 -7.24 -9.62 2.12
CA SER A 88 -7.98 -9.12 0.94
C SER A 88 -8.37 -10.28 0.01
N TRP A 89 -7.43 -11.19 -0.26
CA TRP A 89 -7.70 -12.39 -1.06
C TRP A 89 -8.84 -13.22 -0.48
N VAL A 90 -8.83 -13.45 0.84
CA VAL A 90 -9.90 -14.18 1.54
C VAL A 90 -11.25 -13.48 1.34
N VAL A 91 -11.34 -12.17 1.55
CA VAL A 91 -12.61 -11.45 1.38
C VAL A 91 -13.09 -11.47 -0.07
N LEU A 92 -12.20 -11.26 -1.04
CA LEU A 92 -12.55 -11.31 -2.45
C LEU A 92 -13.03 -12.73 -2.84
N ARG A 93 -12.39 -13.79 -2.33
CA ARG A 93 -12.87 -15.18 -2.48
C ARG A 93 -14.27 -15.38 -1.89
N LEU A 94 -14.50 -14.94 -0.65
CA LEU A 94 -15.78 -15.10 0.04
C LEU A 94 -16.93 -14.32 -0.63
N THR A 95 -16.59 -13.24 -1.34
CA THR A 95 -17.56 -12.38 -2.03
C THR A 95 -17.72 -12.69 -3.52
N GLY A 96 -17.04 -13.71 -4.04
CA GLY A 96 -17.11 -14.08 -5.47
C GLY A 96 -16.41 -13.08 -6.41
N LEU A 97 -15.45 -12.31 -5.91
CA LEU A 97 -14.71 -11.28 -6.64
C LEU A 97 -13.22 -11.61 -6.77
N ALA A 98 -12.85 -12.89 -6.59
CA ALA A 98 -11.46 -13.36 -6.64
C ALA A 98 -10.74 -13.00 -7.95
N ASP A 99 -11.45 -13.02 -9.08
CA ASP A 99 -10.89 -12.66 -10.40
C ASP A 99 -10.42 -11.20 -10.47
N ARG A 100 -10.91 -10.35 -9.57
CA ARG A 100 -10.53 -8.93 -9.47
C ARG A 100 -9.36 -8.69 -8.53
N PHE A 101 -8.80 -9.73 -7.92
CA PHE A 101 -7.69 -9.57 -6.96
C PHE A 101 -6.45 -8.97 -7.62
N MET A 102 -6.12 -9.39 -8.84
CA MET A 102 -4.97 -8.83 -9.55
C MET A 102 -5.14 -7.32 -9.74
N ALA A 103 -6.31 -6.89 -10.23
CA ALA A 103 -6.63 -5.47 -10.36
C ALA A 103 -6.59 -4.72 -9.02
N PHE A 104 -7.14 -5.32 -7.96
CA PHE A 104 -7.10 -4.74 -6.61
C PHE A 104 -5.67 -4.49 -6.14
N VAL A 105 -4.81 -5.51 -6.20
CA VAL A 105 -3.41 -5.43 -5.73
C VAL A 105 -2.62 -4.43 -6.57
N THR A 106 -2.76 -4.49 -7.90
CA THR A 106 -2.05 -3.57 -8.79
C THR A 106 -2.39 -2.11 -8.48
N VAL A 107 -3.68 -1.79 -8.32
CA VAL A 107 -4.09 -0.42 -7.98
C VAL A 107 -3.63 -0.04 -6.58
N GLU A 108 -3.78 -0.93 -5.60
CA GLU A 108 -3.35 -0.69 -4.22
C GLU A 108 -1.84 -0.37 -4.16
N ASN A 109 -1.03 -1.11 -4.92
CA ASN A 109 0.43 -0.90 -5.00
C ASN A 109 0.79 0.45 -5.61
N TRP A 110 0.19 0.81 -6.74
CA TRP A 110 0.44 2.11 -7.39
C TRP A 110 0.05 3.27 -6.48
N VAL A 111 -1.14 3.18 -5.88
CA VAL A 111 -1.64 4.18 -4.94
C VAL A 111 -0.70 4.30 -3.74
N ASN A 112 -0.34 3.18 -3.11
CA ASN A 112 0.57 3.19 -1.96
C ASN A 112 1.92 3.77 -2.33
N ALA A 113 2.47 3.42 -3.49
CA ALA A 113 3.76 3.93 -3.94
C ALA A 113 3.74 5.45 -4.12
N ILE A 114 2.75 5.94 -4.87
CA ILE A 114 2.61 7.37 -5.19
C ILE A 114 2.30 8.19 -3.93
N VAL A 115 1.38 7.73 -3.09
CA VAL A 115 1.02 8.42 -1.84
C VAL A 115 2.19 8.43 -0.86
N SER A 116 2.91 7.31 -0.71
CA SER A 116 4.07 7.24 0.18
C SER A 116 5.18 8.19 -0.25
N ILE A 117 5.50 8.23 -1.55
CA ILE A 117 6.49 9.17 -2.09
C ILE A 117 6.03 10.61 -1.86
N ALA A 118 4.77 10.94 -2.18
CA ALA A 118 4.25 12.28 -1.98
C ALA A 118 4.32 12.72 -0.51
N LEU A 119 3.94 11.85 0.43
CA LEU A 119 4.00 12.13 1.86
C LEU A 119 5.44 12.22 2.37
N ALA A 120 6.37 11.44 1.84
CA ALA A 120 7.79 11.57 2.15
C ALA A 120 8.30 12.97 1.74
N PHE A 121 7.94 13.47 0.56
CA PHE A 121 8.29 14.85 0.18
C PHE A 121 7.62 15.91 1.07
N VAL A 122 6.37 15.70 1.49
CA VAL A 122 5.72 16.59 2.47
C VAL A 122 6.51 16.62 3.78
N ALA A 123 7.07 15.49 4.22
CA ALA A 123 7.89 15.40 5.43
C ALA A 123 9.16 16.25 5.40
N LEU A 124 9.66 16.64 4.22
CA LEU A 124 10.84 17.52 4.10
C LEU A 124 10.52 18.99 4.43
N VAL A 125 9.25 19.40 4.32
CA VAL A 125 8.83 20.80 4.48
C VAL A 125 7.97 21.03 5.72
N THR A 126 7.38 19.98 6.29
CA THR A 126 6.61 20.05 7.54
C THR A 126 7.38 19.45 8.70
N VAL A 127 7.19 20.02 9.89
CA VAL A 127 7.79 19.51 11.14
C VAL A 127 6.81 18.66 11.95
N SER A 128 5.52 18.62 11.57
CA SER A 128 4.48 17.88 12.31
C SER A 128 4.31 16.47 11.76
N ALA A 129 4.86 15.50 12.48
CA ALA A 129 4.63 14.08 12.21
C ALA A 129 3.14 13.71 12.33
N GLU A 130 2.41 14.35 13.24
CA GLU A 130 0.97 14.13 13.45
C GLU A 130 0.15 14.52 12.22
N LEU A 131 0.50 15.64 11.57
CA LEU A 131 -0.15 16.06 10.34
C LEU A 131 0.09 15.07 9.20
N ILE A 132 1.32 14.56 9.06
CA ILE A 132 1.65 13.55 8.05
C ILE A 132 0.85 12.27 8.30
N LEU A 133 0.77 11.81 9.55
CA LEU A 133 -0.01 10.64 9.94
C LEU A 133 -1.50 10.83 9.65
N LEU A 134 -2.06 11.99 9.98
CA LEU A 134 -3.46 12.31 9.69
C LEU A 134 -3.73 12.27 8.17
N LEU A 135 -2.87 12.88 7.37
CA LEU A 135 -2.98 12.85 5.91
C LEU A 135 -2.87 11.43 5.36
N ALA A 136 -1.92 10.63 5.85
CA ALA A 136 -1.73 9.25 5.46
C ALA A 136 -2.98 8.40 5.73
N VAL A 137 -3.58 8.54 6.91
CA VAL A 137 -4.80 7.83 7.29
C VAL A 137 -5.96 8.25 6.40
N VAL A 138 -6.21 9.56 6.24
CA VAL A 138 -7.34 10.07 5.45
C VAL A 138 -7.21 9.65 3.98
N ILE A 139 -6.06 9.91 3.36
CA ILE A 139 -5.82 9.58 1.95
C ILE A 139 -5.86 8.06 1.75
N GLY A 140 -5.24 7.29 2.63
CA GLY A 140 -5.22 5.82 2.58
C GLY A 140 -6.63 5.23 2.66
N PHE A 141 -7.46 5.71 3.59
CA PHE A 141 -8.86 5.27 3.70
C PHE A 141 -9.68 5.62 2.46
N LEU A 142 -9.57 6.85 1.96
CA LEU A 142 -10.28 7.27 0.75
C LEU A 142 -9.88 6.41 -0.45
N ALA A 143 -8.57 6.23 -0.67
CA ALA A 143 -8.07 5.46 -1.78
C ALA A 143 -8.49 3.98 -1.68
N ARG A 144 -8.45 3.39 -0.49
CA ARG A 144 -8.86 2.00 -0.27
C ARG A 144 -10.34 1.78 -0.51
N ILE A 145 -11.21 2.63 0.05
CA ILE A 145 -12.66 2.56 -0.18
C ILE A 145 -12.96 2.72 -1.68
N ASN A 146 -12.31 3.68 -2.33
CA ASN A 146 -12.50 3.92 -3.75
C ASN A 146 -11.94 2.80 -4.63
N ASN A 147 -10.82 2.17 -4.27
CA ASN A 147 -10.28 0.98 -4.95
C ASN A 147 -11.30 -0.18 -4.88
N ALA A 148 -11.74 -0.51 -3.66
CA ALA A 148 -12.73 -1.56 -3.43
C ALA A 148 -14.05 -1.31 -4.18
N ARG A 149 -14.52 -0.06 -4.20
CA ARG A 149 -15.78 0.31 -4.86
C ARG A 149 -15.66 0.42 -6.39
N LEU A 150 -14.66 1.13 -6.89
CA LEU A 150 -14.58 1.54 -8.30
C LEU A 150 -13.81 0.54 -9.16
N VAL A 151 -12.76 -0.08 -8.62
CA VAL A 151 -11.94 -1.06 -9.34
C VAL A 151 -12.51 -2.46 -9.13
N VAL A 152 -12.76 -2.83 -7.87
CA VAL A 152 -13.26 -4.18 -7.54
C VAL A 152 -14.78 -4.26 -7.64
N GLY A 153 -15.53 -3.16 -7.58
CA GLY A 153 -16.99 -3.18 -7.70
C GLY A 153 -17.72 -3.72 -6.47
N MET A 154 -17.09 -3.64 -5.29
CA MET A 154 -17.67 -4.12 -4.04
C MET A 154 -18.85 -3.24 -3.59
N LYS A 155 -19.86 -3.88 -2.99
CA LYS A 155 -20.96 -3.20 -2.29
C LYS A 155 -20.49 -2.71 -0.92
N ALA A 156 -21.19 -1.72 -0.34
CA ALA A 156 -20.81 -1.11 0.95
C ALA A 156 -20.55 -2.14 2.06
N GLY A 157 -21.42 -3.14 2.24
CA GLY A 157 -21.22 -4.19 3.26
C GLY A 157 -19.97 -5.05 3.01
N GLN A 158 -19.61 -5.30 1.75
CA GLN A 158 -18.40 -6.04 1.40
C GLN A 158 -17.13 -5.20 1.65
N ILE A 159 -17.21 -3.87 1.48
CA ILE A 159 -16.12 -2.95 1.83
C ILE A 159 -15.88 -2.93 3.34
N VAL A 160 -16.96 -2.87 4.13
CA VAL A 160 -16.85 -2.97 5.60
C VAL A 160 -16.20 -4.28 6.02
N MET A 161 -16.64 -5.41 5.43
CA MET A 161 -16.02 -6.72 5.66
C MET A 161 -14.53 -6.72 5.28
N LEU A 162 -14.16 -6.14 4.13
CA LEU A 162 -12.77 -6.02 3.70
C LEU A 162 -11.93 -5.29 4.75
N ILE A 163 -12.39 -4.14 5.22
CA ILE A 163 -11.67 -3.33 6.22
C ILE A 163 -11.49 -4.13 7.52
N VAL A 164 -12.56 -4.74 8.04
CA VAL A 164 -12.50 -5.52 9.29
C VAL A 164 -11.52 -6.69 9.17
N VAL A 165 -11.61 -7.47 8.10
CA VAL A 165 -10.75 -8.65 7.91
C VAL A 165 -9.30 -8.23 7.65
N GLN A 166 -9.05 -7.13 6.95
CA GLN A 166 -7.71 -6.57 6.80
C GLN A 166 -7.14 -6.09 8.14
N THR A 167 -7.94 -5.48 9.02
CA THR A 167 -7.50 -5.13 10.37
C THR A 167 -7.08 -6.37 11.15
N ILE A 168 -7.85 -7.46 11.07
CA ILE A 168 -7.48 -8.75 11.68
C ILE A 168 -6.17 -9.29 11.06
N GLY A 169 -6.05 -9.27 9.73
CA GLY A 169 -4.84 -9.70 9.04
C GLY A 169 -3.59 -8.89 9.44
N MET A 170 -3.76 -7.58 9.64
CA MET A 170 -2.71 -6.69 10.14
C MET A 170 -2.31 -7.03 11.58
N LEU A 171 -3.28 -7.28 12.46
CA LEU A 171 -3.01 -7.71 13.83
C LEU A 171 -2.24 -9.04 13.88
N ILE A 172 -2.62 -10.01 13.04
CA ILE A 172 -1.90 -11.29 12.92
C ILE A 172 -0.46 -11.06 12.41
N ALA A 173 -0.27 -10.20 11.42
CA ALA A 173 1.06 -9.86 10.93
C ALA A 173 1.92 -9.18 12.01
N LEU A 174 1.34 -8.30 12.82
CA LEU A 174 2.03 -7.68 13.96
C LEU A 174 2.43 -8.70 15.03
N LEU A 175 1.57 -9.67 15.33
CA LEU A 175 1.92 -10.79 16.22
C LEU A 175 3.10 -11.59 15.66
N ALA A 176 3.13 -11.86 14.37
CA ALA A 176 4.25 -12.55 13.73
C ALA A 176 5.57 -11.75 13.84
N VAL A 177 5.52 -10.43 13.65
CA VAL A 177 6.67 -9.53 13.87
C VAL A 177 7.15 -9.63 15.33
N GLY A 178 6.23 -9.59 16.30
CA GLY A 178 6.54 -9.71 17.72
C GLY A 178 7.16 -11.05 18.10
N VAL A 179 6.78 -12.14 17.44
CA VAL A 179 7.41 -13.46 17.65
C VAL A 179 8.82 -13.52 17.06
N LEU A 180 9.06 -12.87 15.91
CA LEU A 180 10.37 -12.89 15.25
C LEU A 180 11.40 -11.95 15.89
N TYR A 181 10.94 -10.81 16.42
CA TYR A 181 11.81 -9.73 16.92
C TYR A 181 11.53 -9.36 18.39
N GLY A 182 10.71 -10.13 19.08
CA GLY A 182 10.43 -9.93 20.50
C GLY A 182 11.67 -10.11 21.37
N PRO A 183 11.77 -9.43 22.52
CA PRO A 183 12.88 -9.62 23.43
C PRO A 183 12.94 -11.08 23.88
N VAL A 184 14.09 -11.74 23.64
CA VAL A 184 14.35 -13.07 24.19
C VAL A 184 14.50 -12.90 25.71
N PRO A 185 13.71 -13.59 26.54
CA PRO A 185 13.88 -13.54 27.99
C PRO A 185 15.33 -13.90 28.33
N THR A 186 16.06 -12.99 28.95
CA THR A 186 17.37 -13.31 29.51
C THR A 186 17.15 -14.30 30.65
N PRO A 187 17.83 -15.45 30.68
CA PRO A 187 17.78 -16.34 31.84
C PRO A 187 18.20 -15.52 33.08
N GLU A 188 17.37 -15.54 34.12
CA GLU A 188 17.78 -15.03 35.43
C GLU A 188 18.98 -15.88 35.87
N ILE A 189 20.14 -15.23 36.04
CA ILE A 189 21.38 -15.85 36.54
C ILE A 189 21.38 -15.82 38.07
#